data_AF-A0A2I0T0Z2-F1
#
_entry.id   AF-A0A2I0T0Z2-F1
#
_cell.length_a   1.000
_cell.length_b   1.000
_cell.length_c   1.000
_cell.angle_alpha   90.00
_cell.angle_beta   90.00
_cell.angle_gamma   90.00
#
_symmetry.space_group_name_H-M   'P 1'
#
loop_
_entity.id
_entity.type
_entity.pdbx_description
1 polymer ?
#
loop_
_entity_poly.entity_id
_entity_poly.type
_entity_poly.pdbx_seq_one_letter_code
_entity_poly.pdbx_strand_id
1 'polypeptide(L)'
;MMELTSSSLTGASEDVVCSSNPVQTFSAGPTCKLLTKNAIFQSPEEDGSVFVCAGDEASNSALLWDAGSGSLLQKLQADLPVLDICPLEVNQTHLLATLTEKTVKIYKWQ
;
A
#
# COMPACT_ATOMS: atom_id res chain seq x y z
N MET A 1 7.49 -12.34 16.95
CA MET A 1 8.30 -12.19 15.73
C MET A 1 7.46 -12.74 14.59
N MET A 2 7.14 -11.92 13.58
CA MET A 2 6.31 -12.33 12.44
C MET A 2 7.26 -12.85 11.34
N GLU A 3 7.76 -14.07 11.49
CA GLU A 3 8.67 -14.69 10.51
C GLU A 3 7.88 -15.69 9.65
N LEU A 4 8.08 -15.64 8.33
CA LEU A 4 7.63 -16.68 7.42
C LEU A 4 8.86 -17.47 6.98
N THR A 5 8.87 -18.77 7.28
CA THR A 5 9.96 -19.67 6.91
C THR A 5 9.43 -20.78 6.02
N SER A 6 10.10 -21.06 4.90
CA SER A 6 9.79 -22.22 4.05
C SER A 6 11.04 -23.05 3.78
N SER A 7 10.92 -24.37 3.87
CA SER A 7 11.93 -25.34 3.42
C SER A 7 11.45 -26.06 2.16
N SER A 8 12.38 -26.44 1.29
CA SER A 8 12.12 -27.21 0.07
C SER A 8 11.52 -28.59 0.41
N LEU A 9 10.46 -28.99 -0.30
CA LEU A 9 9.85 -30.33 -0.20
C LEU A 9 10.66 -31.42 -0.93
N THR A 10 11.68 -31.06 -1.72
CA THR A 10 12.47 -32.01 -2.50
C THR A 10 13.69 -32.44 -1.71
N GLY A 11 13.68 -33.69 -1.24
CA GLY A 11 14.72 -34.31 -0.40
C GLY A 11 16.06 -34.60 -1.08
N ALA A 12 16.52 -33.72 -1.97
CA ALA A 12 17.86 -33.82 -2.56
C ALA A 12 18.43 -32.42 -2.80
N SER A 13 19.56 -32.15 -2.12
CA SER A 13 20.42 -30.95 -2.20
C SER A 13 19.99 -29.77 -1.33
N GLU A 14 20.79 -29.53 -0.27
CA GLU A 14 20.84 -28.38 0.66
C GLU A 14 19.50 -27.73 1.06
N ASP A 15 19.17 -27.78 2.36
CA ASP A 15 18.01 -27.10 2.93
C ASP A 15 18.05 -25.59 2.62
N VAL A 16 17.46 -25.18 1.50
CA VAL A 16 17.22 -23.77 1.20
C VAL A 16 16.10 -23.30 2.13
N VAL A 17 16.51 -22.74 3.26
CA VAL A 17 15.61 -22.07 4.20
C VAL A 17 15.40 -20.65 3.69
N CYS A 18 14.22 -20.38 3.16
CA CYS A 18 13.80 -19.01 2.88
C CYS A 18 13.20 -18.45 4.17
N SER A 19 13.74 -17.34 4.69
CA SER A 19 13.15 -16.57 5.78
C SER A 19 12.77 -15.18 5.29
N SER A 20 11.57 -14.75 5.66
CA SER A 20 11.07 -13.40 5.40
C SER A 20 10.72 -12.73 6.71
N ASN A 21 11.20 -11.51 6.88
CA ASN A 21 10.94 -10.67 8.05
C ASN A 21 10.14 -9.43 7.64
N PRO A 22 9.32 -8.86 8.54
CA PRO A 22 8.64 -7.61 8.25
C PRO A 22 9.69 -6.50 8.10
N VAL A 23 9.62 -5.76 6.99
CA VAL A 23 10.47 -4.58 6.77
C VAL A 23 9.87 -3.37 7.46
N GLN A 24 8.57 -3.16 7.28
CA GLN A 24 7.80 -2.08 7.91
C GLN A 24 6.44 -2.58 8.37
N THR A 25 5.90 -1.95 9.42
CA THR A 25 4.51 -2.12 9.86
C THR A 25 3.80 -0.78 9.80
N PHE A 26 2.89 -0.62 8.84
CA PHE A 26 2.09 0.60 8.69
C PHE A 26 0.77 0.45 9.45
N SER A 27 0.54 1.34 10.42
CA SER A 27 -0.72 1.42 11.13
C SER A 27 -1.58 2.54 10.54
N ALA A 28 -2.67 2.15 9.87
CA ALA A 28 -3.69 3.08 9.40
C ALA A 28 -4.71 3.35 10.51
N GLY A 29 -6.01 3.33 10.19
CA GLY A 29 -7.09 3.53 11.13
C GLY A 29 -7.28 2.40 12.15
N PRO A 30 -7.82 2.70 13.35
CA PRO A 30 -8.16 1.68 14.36
C PRO A 30 -9.42 0.86 13.98
N THR A 31 -10.11 1.21 12.90
CA THR A 31 -11.33 0.55 12.43
C THR A 31 -11.14 -0.02 11.03
N CYS A 32 -11.60 -1.26 10.83
CA CYS A 32 -11.56 -1.95 9.54
C CYS A 32 -12.84 -2.79 9.37
N LYS A 33 -13.99 -2.13 9.30
CA LYS A 33 -15.26 -2.78 8.94
C LYS A 33 -15.36 -2.93 7.43
N LEU A 34 -14.85 -1.93 6.70
CA LEU A 34 -14.78 -1.92 5.25
C LEU A 34 -13.34 -2.30 4.88
N LEU A 35 -13.17 -3.50 4.29
CA LEU A 35 -11.87 -3.99 3.87
C LEU A 35 -11.39 -3.21 2.63
N THR A 36 -10.67 -2.12 2.83
CA THR A 36 -10.05 -1.37 1.74
C THR A 36 -9.08 -2.26 0.97
N LYS A 37 -9.19 -2.26 -0.36
CA LYS A 37 -8.14 -2.78 -1.24
C LYS A 37 -6.99 -1.76 -1.28
N ASN A 38 -6.02 -1.99 -0.40
CA ASN A 38 -4.82 -1.17 -0.30
C ASN A 38 -3.93 -1.34 -1.54
N ALA A 39 -3.02 -0.38 -1.77
CA ALA A 39 -2.11 -0.40 -2.91
C ALA A 39 -0.65 -0.33 -2.46
N ILE A 40 0.21 -1.07 -3.16
CA ILE A 40 1.67 -0.92 -3.13
C ILE A 40 2.14 -0.71 -4.56
N PHE A 41 2.91 0.34 -4.81
CA PHE A 41 3.32 0.74 -6.17
C PHE A 41 4.62 1.54 -6.17
N GLN A 42 5.29 1.59 -7.32
CA GLN A 42 6.53 2.36 -7.46
C GLN A 42 6.24 3.86 -7.44
N SER A 43 7.20 4.63 -6.91
CA SER A 43 7.18 6.08 -6.95
C SER A 43 7.12 6.58 -8.40
N PRO A 44 6.26 7.57 -8.70
CA PRO A 44 6.28 8.29 -9.98
C PRO A 44 7.61 8.98 -10.33
N GLU A 45 8.53 9.12 -9.37
CA GLU A 45 9.84 9.74 -9.58
C GLU A 45 10.88 8.80 -10.23
N GLU A 46 10.53 7.52 -10.43
CA GLU A 46 11.39 6.48 -11.02
C GLU A 46 12.75 6.29 -10.30
N ASP A 47 12.84 6.72 -9.04
CA ASP A 47 14.03 6.62 -8.18
C ASP A 47 14.20 5.25 -7.50
N GLY A 48 13.28 4.31 -7.79
CA GLY A 48 13.22 2.99 -7.17
C GLY A 48 12.48 2.97 -5.83
N SER A 49 12.00 4.11 -5.34
CA SER A 49 11.18 4.18 -4.13
C SER A 49 9.83 3.48 -4.36
N VAL A 50 9.28 2.95 -3.27
CA VAL A 50 8.00 2.24 -3.27
C VAL A 50 7.08 2.94 -2.30
N PHE A 51 5.84 3.17 -2.71
CA PHE A 51 4.81 3.73 -1.87
C PHE A 51 3.81 2.67 -1.45
N VAL A 52 3.35 2.81 -0.21
CA VAL A 52 2.22 2.06 0.34
C VAL A 52 1.09 3.04 0.54
N CYS A 53 -0.11 2.67 0.12
CA CYS A 53 -1.31 3.46 0.36
C CYS A 53 -2.41 2.60 0.96
N ALA A 54 -2.97 3.02 2.09
CA ALA A 54 -3.99 2.27 2.82
C ALA A 54 -5.14 3.16 3.30
N GLY A 55 -6.34 2.59 3.33
CA GLY A 55 -7.52 3.25 3.87
C GLY A 55 -7.48 3.41 5.39
N ASP A 56 -7.93 4.57 5.88
CA ASP A 56 -8.25 4.84 7.27
C ASP A 56 -9.75 5.19 7.35
N GLU A 57 -10.56 4.17 7.69
CA GLU A 57 -12.01 4.29 7.84
C GLU A 57 -12.40 5.28 8.95
N ALA A 58 -11.63 5.36 10.05
CA ALA A 58 -12.00 6.18 11.20
C ALA A 58 -11.97 7.67 10.87
N SER A 59 -11.13 8.07 9.90
CA SER A 59 -11.02 9.45 9.45
C SER A 59 -11.43 9.68 8.01
N ASN A 60 -12.07 8.70 7.35
CA ASN A 60 -12.47 8.73 5.94
C ASN A 60 -11.33 9.21 5.03
N SER A 61 -10.16 8.59 5.13
CA SER A 61 -9.00 9.01 4.33
C SER A 61 -8.22 7.82 3.75
N ALA A 62 -7.34 8.11 2.80
CA ALA A 62 -6.27 7.21 2.41
C ALA A 62 -4.93 7.82 2.85
N LEU A 63 -4.10 7.01 3.49
CA LEU A 63 -2.78 7.40 3.97
C LEU A 63 -1.73 6.87 3.00
N LEU A 64 -0.78 7.72 2.61
CA LEU A 64 0.30 7.39 1.68
C LEU A 64 1.63 7.46 2.42
N TRP A 65 2.42 6.40 2.37
CA TRP A 65 3.72 6.31 3.00
C TRP A 65 4.82 6.00 1.98
N ASP A 66 6.02 6.45 2.31
CA ASP A 66 7.25 5.92 1.72
C ASP A 66 7.61 4.59 2.41
N ALA A 67 7.74 3.52 1.62
CA ALA A 67 7.97 2.18 2.14
C ALA A 67 9.40 1.97 2.66
N GLY A 68 10.37 2.72 2.15
CA GLY A 68 11.78 2.62 2.56
C GLY A 68 11.99 3.20 3.96
N SER A 69 11.62 4.46 4.15
CA SER A 69 11.77 5.20 5.41
C SER A 69 10.65 4.92 6.43
N GLY A 70 9.48 4.48 5.98
CA GLY A 70 8.29 4.33 6.81
C GLY A 70 7.53 5.64 7.06
N SER A 71 7.95 6.74 6.42
CA SER A 71 7.40 8.08 6.67
C SER A 71 6.01 8.25 6.03
N LEU A 72 5.07 8.84 6.78
CA LEU A 72 3.78 9.25 6.23
C LEU A 72 3.99 10.49 5.34
N LEU A 73 3.74 10.34 4.04
CA LEU A 73 3.89 11.40 3.05
C LEU A 73 2.62 12.27 3.00
N GLN A 74 1.44 11.64 2.93
CA GLN A 74 0.19 12.35 2.74
C GLN A 74 -1.01 11.65 3.39
N LYS A 75 -2.01 12.47 3.71
CA LYS A 75 -3.35 12.04 4.12
C LYS A 75 -4.39 12.59 3.14
N LEU A 76 -4.90 11.73 2.28
CA LEU A 76 -5.85 12.04 1.22
C LEU A 76 -7.27 11.96 1.77
N GLN A 77 -7.90 13.11 2.00
CA GLN A 77 -9.23 13.20 2.62
C GLN A 77 -10.36 12.81 1.65
N ALA A 78 -11.28 11.99 2.14
CA ALA A 78 -12.50 11.58 1.47
C ALA A 78 -13.73 11.89 2.33
N ASP A 79 -14.90 11.94 1.69
CA ASP A 79 -16.15 12.23 2.39
C ASP A 79 -16.76 10.95 3.00
N LEU A 80 -16.30 9.79 2.52
CA LEU A 80 -16.70 8.45 2.92
C LEU A 80 -15.46 7.55 2.99
N PRO A 81 -15.54 6.39 3.67
CA PRO A 81 -14.43 5.44 3.71
C PRO A 81 -13.97 5.03 2.30
N VAL A 82 -12.65 4.97 2.13
CA VAL A 82 -12.01 4.52 0.88
C VAL A 82 -12.09 3.00 0.79
N LEU A 83 -12.64 2.49 -0.30
CA LEU A 83 -12.86 1.08 -0.57
C LEU A 83 -11.78 0.49 -1.49
N ASP A 84 -11.26 1.28 -2.42
CA ASP A 84 -10.23 0.86 -3.37
C ASP A 84 -9.27 2.02 -3.67
N ILE A 85 -7.99 1.67 -3.89
CA ILE A 85 -6.92 2.60 -4.20
C ILE A 85 -6.19 2.06 -5.42
N CYS A 86 -6.15 2.84 -6.50
CA CYS A 86 -5.60 2.40 -7.77
C CYS A 86 -4.60 3.42 -8.32
N PRO A 87 -3.30 3.11 -8.32
CA PRO A 87 -2.32 3.88 -9.07
C PRO A 87 -2.49 3.59 -10.56
N LEU A 88 -2.41 4.63 -11.39
CA LEU A 88 -2.50 4.48 -12.84
C LEU A 88 -1.67 5.54 -13.55
N GLU A 89 -1.31 5.25 -14.80
CA GLU A 89 -0.61 6.19 -15.67
C GLU A 89 -1.42 6.39 -16.95
N VAL A 90 -1.64 7.65 -17.32
CA VAL A 90 -2.34 8.03 -18.56
C VAL A 90 -1.55 9.14 -19.23
N ASN A 91 -1.10 8.92 -20.46
CA ASN A 91 -0.34 9.89 -21.24
C ASN A 91 0.87 10.46 -20.45
N GLN A 92 1.72 9.58 -19.89
CA GLN A 92 2.91 9.95 -19.11
C GLN A 92 2.58 10.78 -17.85
N THR A 93 1.32 10.76 -17.40
CA THR A 93 0.90 11.39 -16.16
C THR A 93 0.56 10.33 -15.15
N HIS A 94 1.30 10.31 -14.03
CA HIS A 94 0.98 9.47 -12.89
C HIS A 94 -0.20 10.04 -12.11
N LEU A 95 -1.18 9.17 -11.88
CA LEU A 95 -2.40 9.46 -11.16
C LEU A 95 -2.60 8.44 -10.05
N LEU A 96 -3.37 8.84 -9.04
CA LEU A 96 -3.86 7.95 -8.01
C LEU A 96 -5.39 8.11 -7.91
N ALA A 97 -6.12 7.03 -8.05
CA ALA A 97 -7.57 7.01 -7.87
C ALA A 97 -7.92 6.44 -6.49
N THR A 98 -8.82 7.09 -5.77
CA THR A 98 -9.44 6.54 -4.55
C THR A 98 -10.94 6.43 -4.74
N LEU A 99 -11.47 5.23 -4.60
CA LEU A 99 -12.90 4.92 -4.70
C LEU A 99 -13.53 4.89 -3.31
N THR A 100 -14.66 5.57 -3.16
CA THR A 100 -15.60 5.37 -2.05
C THR A 100 -16.86 4.68 -2.57
N GLU A 101 -17.85 4.44 -1.71
CA GLU A 101 -19.16 3.92 -2.16
C GLU A 101 -19.81 4.76 -3.26
N LYS A 102 -19.54 6.07 -3.30
CA LYS A 102 -20.28 7.02 -4.18
C LYS A 102 -19.40 7.81 -5.12
N THR A 103 -18.11 7.94 -4.86
CA THR A 103 -17.23 8.86 -5.58
C THR A 103 -15.88 8.23 -5.90
N VAL A 104 -15.33 8.60 -7.05
CA VAL A 104 -13.92 8.37 -7.37
C VAL A 104 -13.23 9.72 -7.36
N LYS A 105 -12.23 9.89 -6.49
CA LYS A 105 -11.32 11.05 -6.53
C LYS A 105 -10.06 10.65 -7.30
N ILE A 106 -9.62 11.52 -8.21
CA ILE A 106 -8.40 11.34 -9.00
C ILE A 106 -7.40 12.41 -8.57
N TYR A 107 -6.23 11.98 -8.12
CA TYR A 107 -5.11 12.83 -7.77
C TYR A 107 -4.05 12.73 -8.87
N LYS A 108 -3.40 13.84 -9.20
CA LYS A 108 -2.28 13.90 -10.14
C LYS A 108 -1.00 14.14 -9.37
N TRP A 109 0.06 13.41 -9.72
CA TRP A 109 1.39 13.64 -9.16
C TRP A 109 1.99 14.95 -9.71
N GLN A 110 2.60 15.75 -8.83
CA GLN A 110 3.26 17.03 -9.15
C GLN A 110 4.50 17.22 -8.29
#